data_AF-A0A834IT86-F1
#
_entry.id   AF-A0A834IT86-F1
#
_cell.length_a   1.000
_cell.length_b   1.000
_cell.length_c   1.000
_cell.angle_alpha   90.00
_cell.angle_beta   90.00
_cell.angle_gamma   90.00
#
_symmetry.space_group_name_H-M   'P 1'
#
loop_
_entity.id
_entity.type
_entity.pdbx_description
1 polymer ?
#
loop_
_entity_poly.entity_id
_entity_poly.type
_entity_poly.pdbx_seq_one_letter_code
_entity_poly.pdbx_strand_id
1 'polypeptide(L)'
;MQIYHRHRVCHRHFSEEFRVTLPSRTGIRANAYPTLFLSESQLIYKDVNGNNENINLNNLPSCSSAVNVISPNKEVLQEEQQSQCSIKETPRKARKSYGGIIRKFGSSRQTYLSDEVKDIYKKVVTSYKHITRNKRLVASFKSRFANISSSLRAELLKNLFEHVNKPTVDFFFSQLANQPKTPKSRRFTIQEKVFAIALLKSSGKTYKLLSKIFAFPSKSTCLALLRQIPMRAGLNEQIFLSLKSAVQNMSISGRSCIVMFDEMSLAPNLQYNIKEDCIDGLENTGSYKRAAIADYVNVFMVKGLFRKWKQPVSFTYSKGPIKSTLLKHLIVKVIGKCQEIGLKVLCTVCDQGSANQAAINSLLSQSRSCSEFQVNGEKIIPLYDIPHLFKGIRNNLLKKNLYIKLDNKLNIAKWEHIIDLYYIDRDAPMRICPRLTEQHVIPGKINKMKVKICTQVFSYTVASHLVTFSKWNNLPNDAERCLFG
;
A
#
# COMPACT_ATOMS: atom_id res chain seq x y z
N MET A 1 58.79 -9.49 19.25
CA MET A 1 58.86 -9.98 20.65
C MET A 1 58.95 -11.51 20.69
N GLN A 2 60.15 -12.09 20.63
CA GLN A 2 60.37 -13.55 20.80
C GLN A 2 60.85 -13.94 22.21
N ILE A 3 60.85 -13.01 23.18
CA ILE A 3 61.61 -13.14 24.43
C ILE A 3 60.89 -13.98 25.51
N TYR A 4 59.57 -14.24 25.41
CA TYR A 4 58.79 -14.82 26.52
C TYR A 4 58.13 -16.18 26.25
N HIS A 5 58.71 -17.04 25.41
CA HIS A 5 58.11 -18.36 25.16
C HIS A 5 58.26 -19.38 26.31
N ARG A 6 59.08 -19.09 27.34
CA ARG A 6 59.35 -20.04 28.45
C ARG A 6 59.14 -19.49 29.87
N HIS A 7 58.77 -18.23 30.05
CA HIS A 7 58.62 -17.61 31.37
C HIS A 7 57.30 -16.82 31.49
N ARG A 8 56.63 -16.91 32.64
CA ARG A 8 55.44 -16.10 32.94
C ARG A 8 55.89 -14.74 33.51
N VAL A 9 55.51 -13.66 32.85
CA VAL A 9 55.82 -12.29 33.29
C VAL A 9 54.79 -11.85 34.33
N CYS A 10 55.24 -11.43 35.51
CA CYS A 10 54.35 -10.92 36.56
C CYS A 10 54.06 -9.41 36.38
N HIS A 11 53.00 -8.91 37.03
CA HIS A 11 52.50 -7.54 36.90
C HIS A 11 53.53 -6.41 37.15
N ARG A 12 54.66 -6.71 37.80
CA ARG A 12 55.75 -5.75 38.08
C ARG A 12 56.54 -5.30 36.84
N HIS A 13 56.39 -5.99 35.70
CA HIS A 13 57.09 -5.65 34.45
C HIS A 13 56.30 -4.68 33.54
N PHE A 14 55.14 -4.22 34.00
CA PHE A 14 54.25 -3.32 33.27
C PHE A 14 54.16 -1.99 34.02
N SER A 15 54.22 -0.88 33.29
CA SER A 15 53.93 0.47 33.80
C SER A 15 52.50 0.53 34.37
N GLU A 16 52.29 1.40 35.36
CA GLU A 16 51.01 1.49 36.08
C GLU A 16 49.81 1.84 35.17
N GLU A 17 50.05 2.53 34.06
CA GLU A 17 49.03 2.90 33.06
C GLU A 17 48.30 1.69 32.44
N PHE A 18 48.96 0.53 32.43
CA PHE A 18 48.40 -0.73 31.91
C PHE A 18 47.68 -1.57 32.97
N ARG A 19 47.68 -1.14 34.24
CA ARG A 19 46.98 -1.84 35.31
C ARG A 19 45.53 -1.36 35.42
N VAL A 20 44.63 -2.28 35.74
CA VAL A 20 43.21 -2.01 35.99
C VAL A 20 42.84 -2.54 37.37
N THR A 21 42.32 -1.69 38.23
CA THR A 21 41.85 -2.06 39.56
C THR A 21 40.34 -2.23 39.52
N LEU A 22 39.86 -3.47 39.67
CA LEU A 22 38.44 -3.78 39.88
C LEU A 22 38.22 -4.16 41.36
N PRO A 23 37.00 -4.01 41.92
CA PRO A 23 36.74 -4.11 43.36
C PRO A 23 37.15 -5.44 44.03
N SER A 24 37.43 -6.49 43.27
CA SER A 24 37.89 -7.78 43.81
C SER A 24 39.21 -8.29 43.23
N ARG A 25 39.81 -7.65 42.21
CA ARG A 25 41.08 -8.07 41.57
C ARG A 25 41.76 -6.92 40.83
N THR A 26 43.09 -6.89 40.88
CA THR A 26 43.93 -6.13 39.95
C THR A 26 44.23 -6.97 38.71
N GLY A 27 44.03 -6.40 37.53
CA GLY A 27 44.26 -7.01 36.23
C GLY A 27 45.11 -6.11 35.33
N ILE A 28 45.46 -6.61 34.16
CA ILE A 28 46.25 -5.87 33.15
C ILE A 28 45.36 -5.67 31.92
N ARG A 29 45.43 -4.50 31.27
CA ARG A 29 44.66 -4.20 30.05
C ARG A 29 45.03 -5.16 28.91
N ALA A 30 44.07 -5.44 28.03
CA ALA A 30 44.26 -6.39 26.93
C ALA A 30 45.34 -5.97 25.92
N ASN A 31 45.65 -4.68 25.84
CA ASN A 31 46.68 -4.10 24.98
C ASN A 31 48.01 -3.83 25.71
N ALA A 32 48.18 -4.32 26.94
CA ALA A 32 49.39 -4.08 27.71
C ALA A 32 50.58 -4.87 27.17
N TYR A 33 51.72 -4.22 27.11
CA TYR A 33 53.01 -4.83 26.81
C TYR A 33 54.00 -4.51 27.95
N PRO A 34 54.97 -5.40 28.24
CA PRO A 34 55.97 -5.12 29.26
C PRO A 34 56.77 -3.88 28.84
N THR A 35 56.84 -2.89 29.72
CA THR A 35 57.48 -1.58 29.44
C THR A 35 58.65 -1.29 30.36
N LEU A 36 58.71 -1.94 31.52
CA LEU A 36 59.79 -1.73 32.49
C LEU A 36 60.92 -2.73 32.25
N PHE A 37 62.17 -2.25 32.32
CA PHE A 37 63.41 -3.03 32.14
C PHE A 37 63.72 -3.51 30.71
N LEU A 38 63.11 -2.90 29.69
CA LEU A 38 63.52 -3.10 28.29
C LEU A 38 64.37 -1.92 27.82
N SER A 39 65.52 -2.18 27.19
CA SER A 39 66.33 -1.13 26.56
C SER A 39 65.58 -0.53 25.36
N GLU A 40 65.62 0.80 25.21
CA GLU A 40 64.83 1.60 24.24
C GLU A 40 64.94 1.16 22.77
N SER A 41 65.91 0.34 22.41
CA SER A 41 66.14 -0.16 21.05
C SER A 41 65.18 -1.26 20.56
N GLN A 42 64.18 -1.69 21.33
CA GLN A 42 63.34 -2.86 21.00
C GLN A 42 61.86 -2.58 20.70
N LEU A 43 61.42 -1.32 20.59
CA LEU A 43 60.04 -0.97 20.24
C LEU A 43 59.89 -0.56 18.76
N ILE A 44 59.70 -1.53 17.87
CA ILE A 44 59.16 -1.29 16.52
C ILE A 44 57.99 -2.25 16.29
N TYR A 45 56.79 -1.71 16.05
CA TYR A 45 55.60 -2.48 15.72
C TYR A 45 55.35 -2.43 14.21
N LYS A 46 55.20 -3.60 13.57
CA LYS A 46 54.74 -3.77 12.18
C LYS A 46 53.31 -4.30 12.21
N ASP A 47 52.40 -3.63 11.51
CA ASP A 47 51.02 -4.08 11.35
C ASP A 47 50.89 -5.10 10.20
N VAL A 48 49.86 -5.96 10.26
CA VAL A 48 49.72 -7.18 9.43
C VAL A 48 49.21 -6.92 8.01
N ASN A 49 48.95 -5.67 7.61
CA ASN A 49 48.83 -5.30 6.19
C ASN A 49 49.72 -4.08 5.95
N GLY A 50 50.85 -4.30 5.29
CA GLY A 50 51.87 -3.28 5.08
C GLY A 50 51.47 -2.20 4.07
N ASN A 51 50.56 -1.30 4.46
CA ASN A 51 50.33 -0.01 3.79
C ASN A 51 50.01 1.06 4.85
N ASN A 52 50.81 2.13 4.87
CA ASN A 52 50.63 3.31 5.71
C ASN A 52 49.74 4.32 4.98
N GLU A 53 48.43 4.39 5.24
CA GLU A 53 47.63 5.57 4.86
C GLU A 53 46.50 5.87 5.87
N ASN A 54 46.40 7.14 6.26
CA ASN A 54 45.32 7.72 7.07
C ASN A 54 44.13 8.06 6.17
N ILE A 55 42.92 7.55 6.43
CA ILE A 55 41.70 7.94 5.68
C ILE A 55 40.60 8.43 6.63
N ASN A 56 40.11 9.63 6.31
CA ASN A 56 39.14 10.46 7.03
C ASN A 56 37.70 10.19 6.53
N LEU A 57 36.73 10.02 7.44
CA LEU A 57 35.40 9.43 7.19
C LEU A 57 34.25 10.46 7.04
N ASN A 58 34.54 11.65 6.54
CA ASN A 58 33.52 12.65 6.21
C ASN A 58 33.38 12.80 4.69
N ASN A 59 32.55 11.96 4.06
CA ASN A 59 31.78 12.25 2.82
C ASN A 59 31.25 10.94 2.20
N LEU A 60 29.92 10.74 2.19
CA LEU A 60 29.19 10.08 1.08
C LEU A 60 27.66 10.32 1.23
N PRO A 61 26.87 10.31 0.13
CA PRO A 61 25.69 11.15 -0.04
C PRO A 61 24.35 10.46 0.29
N SER A 62 23.34 11.31 0.55
CA SER A 62 21.95 10.95 0.80
C SER A 62 21.18 10.68 -0.51
N CYS A 63 20.26 9.71 -0.49
CA CYS A 63 19.25 9.55 -1.53
C CYS A 63 17.86 9.42 -0.87
N SER A 64 17.03 10.42 -1.16
CA SER A 64 15.65 10.61 -0.71
C SER A 64 14.68 10.05 -1.74
N SER A 65 13.65 9.34 -1.29
CA SER A 65 12.31 9.24 -1.92
C SER A 65 11.43 8.28 -1.10
N ALA A 66 10.75 8.79 -0.08
CA ALA A 66 9.72 8.04 0.64
C ALA A 66 8.41 8.83 0.69
N VAL A 67 7.35 8.10 0.36
CA VAL A 67 5.95 8.48 0.28
C VAL A 67 5.43 8.86 1.67
N ASN A 68 4.85 10.06 1.79
CA ASN A 68 4.15 10.52 3.00
C ASN A 68 2.88 9.72 3.26
N VAL A 69 2.86 8.95 4.36
CA VAL A 69 1.65 8.47 5.01
C VAL A 69 1.65 9.00 6.44
N ILE A 70 0.57 9.69 6.77
CA ILE A 70 0.30 10.38 8.03
C ILE A 70 0.24 9.37 9.18
N SER A 71 1.09 9.55 10.19
CA SER A 71 1.06 8.82 11.46
C SER A 71 0.02 9.42 12.41
N PRO A 72 -0.80 8.62 13.12
CA PRO A 72 -1.47 9.08 14.33
C PRO A 72 -0.52 8.96 15.53
N ASN A 73 -0.65 9.94 16.42
CA ASN A 73 0.13 10.14 17.64
C ASN A 73 0.20 8.92 18.56
N LYS A 74 1.37 8.77 19.18
CA LYS A 74 1.60 7.95 20.37
C LYS A 74 1.00 8.67 21.58
N GLU A 75 -0.02 8.10 22.18
CA GLU A 75 -0.32 8.34 23.58
C GLU A 75 -0.96 7.08 24.18
N VAL A 76 -0.47 6.74 25.38
CA VAL A 76 -0.99 5.79 26.36
C VAL A 76 -0.82 4.29 26.06
N LEU A 77 0.13 3.68 26.78
CA LEU A 77 -0.11 2.53 27.68
C LEU A 77 1.11 2.42 28.60
N GLN A 78 1.10 3.21 29.67
CA GLN A 78 1.80 2.88 30.91
C GLN A 78 0.83 2.02 31.72
N GLU A 79 1.04 0.72 31.72
CA GLU A 79 0.67 -0.15 32.84
C GLU A 79 1.86 -1.07 33.09
N GLU A 80 2.79 -0.57 33.92
CA GLU A 80 3.80 -1.39 34.57
C GLU A 80 3.10 -2.26 35.62
N GLN A 81 2.65 -3.46 35.22
CA GLN A 81 2.50 -4.53 36.20
C GLN A 81 3.88 -5.07 36.53
N GLN A 82 4.34 -4.77 37.75
CA GLN A 82 5.45 -5.42 38.41
C GLN A 82 5.21 -6.93 38.50
N SER A 83 5.59 -7.68 37.46
CA SER A 83 5.82 -9.11 37.60
C SER A 83 7.21 -9.30 38.18
N GLN A 84 7.30 -9.38 39.52
CA GLN A 84 8.42 -10.03 40.19
C GLN A 84 8.58 -11.43 39.59
N CYS A 85 9.59 -11.63 38.77
CA CYS A 85 9.97 -12.94 38.27
C CYS A 85 10.55 -13.72 39.45
N SER A 86 9.67 -14.35 40.22
CA SER A 86 10.01 -15.36 41.21
C SER A 86 10.76 -16.46 40.47
N ILE A 87 12.04 -16.62 40.82
CA ILE A 87 12.83 -17.77 40.44
C ILE A 87 12.08 -18.97 41.00
N LYS A 88 11.34 -19.71 40.16
CA LYS A 88 10.79 -21.00 40.55
C LYS A 88 11.99 -21.88 40.90
N GLU A 89 12.21 -22.08 42.19
CA GLU A 89 13.09 -23.13 42.68
C GLU A 89 12.66 -24.43 42.02
N THR A 90 13.51 -24.98 41.17
CA THR A 90 13.32 -26.35 40.69
C THR A 90 13.23 -27.23 41.93
N PRO A 91 12.17 -28.06 42.08
CA PRO A 91 12.05 -28.92 43.24
C PRO A 91 13.32 -29.77 43.34
N ARG A 92 14.00 -29.71 44.49
CA ARG A 92 15.14 -30.58 44.80
C ARG A 92 14.65 -32.01 44.68
N LYS A 93 14.89 -32.66 43.53
CA LYS A 93 14.70 -34.10 43.40
C LYS A 93 15.50 -34.77 44.52
N ALA A 94 14.81 -35.53 45.36
CA ALA A 94 15.42 -36.33 46.41
C ALA A 94 16.62 -37.09 45.83
N ARG A 95 17.80 -36.93 46.45
CA ARG A 95 18.99 -37.71 46.09
C ARG A 95 18.63 -39.18 46.32
N LYS A 96 18.40 -39.95 45.25
CA LYS A 96 18.46 -41.41 45.34
C LYS A 96 19.86 -41.76 45.85
N SER A 97 19.93 -42.28 47.07
CA SER A 97 21.14 -42.83 47.67
C SER A 97 21.55 -44.07 46.89
N TYR A 98 22.32 -43.88 45.82
CA TYR A 98 23.08 -44.99 45.26
C TYR A 98 24.14 -45.33 46.29
N GLY A 99 24.04 -46.51 46.92
CA GLY A 99 25.06 -47.02 47.83
C GLY A 99 26.43 -46.81 47.19
N GLY A 100 27.30 -46.05 47.87
CA GLY A 100 28.59 -45.65 47.32
C GLY A 100 29.35 -46.88 46.82
N ILE A 101 30.16 -46.72 45.77
CA ILE A 101 30.93 -47.79 45.10
C ILE A 101 31.64 -48.72 46.11
N ILE A 102 32.06 -48.19 47.26
CA ILE A 102 32.65 -48.92 48.39
C ILE A 102 31.75 -50.08 48.91
N ARG A 103 30.43 -49.88 48.98
CA ARG A 103 29.48 -50.92 49.42
C ARG A 103 29.38 -52.11 48.47
N LYS A 104 29.71 -51.93 47.18
CA LYS A 104 29.76 -53.04 46.20
C LYS A 104 30.96 -53.97 46.42
N PHE A 105 31.97 -53.51 47.16
CA PHE A 105 33.15 -54.30 47.56
C PHE A 105 33.05 -54.82 49.00
N GLY A 106 31.83 -54.89 49.58
CA GLY A 106 31.61 -55.45 50.92
C GLY A 106 32.16 -54.62 52.09
N SER A 107 32.65 -53.39 51.84
CA SER A 107 33.29 -52.54 52.86
C SER A 107 32.43 -51.32 53.23
N SER A 108 32.58 -50.85 54.47
CA SER A 108 31.83 -49.70 55.00
C SER A 108 32.60 -48.39 54.98
N ARG A 109 33.96 -48.43 55.01
CA ARG A 109 34.86 -47.26 54.96
C ARG A 109 36.06 -47.54 54.06
N GLN A 110 36.57 -46.49 53.40
CA GLN A 110 37.72 -46.55 52.48
C GLN A 110 39.02 -47.07 53.15
N THR A 111 39.11 -46.95 54.47
CA THR A 111 40.25 -47.39 55.29
C THR A 111 40.47 -48.90 55.28
N TYR A 112 39.42 -49.70 55.06
CA TYR A 112 39.45 -51.17 55.10
C TYR A 112 39.80 -51.82 53.74
N LEU A 113 40.11 -51.02 52.72
CA LEU A 113 40.50 -51.51 51.39
C LEU A 113 42.04 -51.67 51.30
N SER A 114 42.52 -52.64 50.51
CA SER A 114 43.96 -52.75 50.19
C SER A 114 44.47 -51.51 49.46
N ASP A 115 45.77 -51.21 49.54
CA ASP A 115 46.32 -49.95 49.04
C ASP A 115 46.17 -49.76 47.53
N GLU A 116 46.21 -50.86 46.75
CA GLU A 116 45.92 -50.86 45.31
C GLU A 116 44.45 -50.49 45.01
N VAL A 117 43.51 -51.04 45.79
CA VAL A 117 42.07 -50.78 45.62
C VAL A 117 41.71 -49.36 46.09
N LYS A 118 42.42 -48.82 47.09
CA LYS A 118 42.30 -47.41 47.50
C LYS A 118 42.73 -46.44 46.41
N ASP A 119 43.82 -46.74 45.69
CA ASP A 119 44.30 -45.91 44.58
C ASP A 119 43.32 -45.91 43.39
N ILE A 120 42.81 -47.09 43.02
CA ILE A 120 41.79 -47.24 41.97
C ILE A 120 40.51 -46.48 42.37
N TYR A 121 40.05 -46.61 43.62
CA TYR A 121 38.88 -45.88 44.11
C TYR A 121 39.08 -44.35 44.04
N LYS A 122 40.26 -43.84 44.44
CA LYS A 122 40.59 -42.41 44.31
C LYS A 122 40.55 -41.96 42.86
N LYS A 123 41.12 -42.72 41.92
CA LYS A 123 41.09 -42.42 40.47
C LYS A 123 39.67 -42.42 39.90
N VAL A 124 38.84 -43.38 40.30
CA VAL A 124 37.42 -43.49 39.87
C VAL A 124 36.59 -42.33 40.41
N VAL A 125 36.72 -41.99 41.69
CA VAL A 125 36.01 -40.84 42.29
C VAL A 125 36.43 -39.53 41.64
N THR A 126 37.73 -39.36 41.38
CA THR A 126 38.27 -38.15 40.73
C THR A 126 37.74 -38.04 39.30
N SER A 127 37.75 -39.14 38.53
CA SER A 127 37.17 -39.20 37.19
C SER A 127 35.67 -38.92 37.18
N TYR A 128 34.92 -39.47 38.14
CA TYR A 128 33.48 -39.20 38.28
C TYR A 128 33.19 -37.72 38.62
N LYS A 129 34.03 -37.09 39.45
CA LYS A 129 33.97 -35.64 39.72
C LYS A 129 34.25 -34.83 38.44
N HIS A 130 35.24 -35.23 37.64
CA HIS A 130 35.53 -34.59 36.34
C HIS A 130 34.36 -34.72 35.36
N ILE A 131 33.78 -35.91 35.22
CA ILE A 131 32.61 -36.16 34.35
C ILE A 131 31.42 -35.31 34.81
N THR A 132 31.15 -35.26 36.12
CA THR A 132 30.04 -34.46 36.67
C THR A 132 30.25 -32.96 36.45
N ARG A 133 31.50 -32.48 36.61
CA ARG A 133 31.88 -31.08 36.34
C ARG A 133 31.73 -30.74 34.85
N ASN A 134 32.18 -31.61 33.96
CA ASN A 134 32.06 -31.42 32.51
C ASN A 134 30.58 -31.43 32.06
N LYS A 135 29.74 -32.31 32.62
CA LYS A 135 28.28 -32.28 32.36
C LYS A 135 27.63 -30.96 32.78
N ARG A 136 28.02 -30.39 33.92
CA ARG A 136 27.53 -29.07 34.37
C ARG A 136 28.03 -27.93 33.48
N LEU A 137 29.29 -27.98 33.05
CA LEU A 137 29.86 -27.01 32.11
C LEU A 137 29.12 -27.02 30.77
N VAL A 138 28.88 -28.20 30.19
CA VAL A 138 28.11 -28.34 28.94
C VAL A 138 26.69 -27.80 29.09
N ALA A 139 26.02 -28.08 30.21
CA ALA A 139 24.68 -27.54 30.48
C ALA A 139 24.68 -26.00 30.59
N SER A 140 25.69 -25.44 31.27
CA SER A 140 25.92 -23.99 31.38
C SER A 140 26.18 -23.33 30.03
N PHE A 141 26.99 -23.96 29.17
CA PHE A 141 27.23 -23.45 27.82
C PHE A 141 25.97 -23.49 26.96
N LYS A 142 25.18 -24.56 27.03
CA LYS A 142 23.89 -24.66 26.31
C LYS A 142 22.90 -23.57 26.74
N SER A 143 22.77 -23.30 28.04
CA SER A 143 21.87 -22.25 28.53
C SER A 143 22.34 -20.85 28.16
N ARG A 144 23.65 -20.58 28.27
CA ARG A 144 24.24 -19.30 27.82
C ARG A 144 24.07 -19.10 26.32
N PHE A 145 24.30 -20.13 25.51
CA PHE A 145 24.10 -20.07 24.07
C PHE A 145 22.62 -19.79 23.72
N ALA A 146 21.68 -20.44 24.40
CA ALA A 146 20.25 -20.19 24.21
C ALA A 146 19.88 -18.72 24.50
N ASN A 147 20.35 -18.19 25.63
CA ASN A 147 20.12 -16.80 26.06
C ASN A 147 20.76 -15.78 25.11
N ILE A 148 21.99 -16.02 24.67
CA ILE A 148 22.68 -15.17 23.69
C ILE A 148 21.91 -15.22 22.36
N SER A 149 21.48 -16.39 21.90
CA SER A 149 20.72 -16.51 20.65
C SER A 149 19.36 -15.79 20.73
N SER A 150 18.69 -15.83 21.89
CA SER A 150 17.43 -15.10 22.07
C SER A 150 17.64 -13.58 22.11
N SER A 151 18.71 -13.11 22.75
CA SER A 151 19.06 -11.68 22.80
C SER A 151 19.43 -11.16 21.42
N LEU A 152 20.31 -11.86 20.69
CA LEU A 152 20.72 -11.49 19.34
C LEU A 152 19.53 -11.50 18.36
N ARG A 153 18.62 -12.48 18.47
CA ARG A 153 17.40 -12.52 17.66
C ARG A 153 16.47 -11.35 17.97
N ALA A 154 16.29 -11.00 19.24
CA ALA A 154 15.44 -9.88 19.62
C ALA A 154 16.00 -8.54 19.10
N GLU A 155 17.32 -8.36 19.19
CA GLU A 155 18.01 -7.16 18.74
C GLU A 155 18.06 -7.05 17.21
N LEU A 156 18.31 -8.16 16.51
CA LEU A 156 18.21 -8.23 15.04
C LEU A 156 16.80 -7.94 14.54
N LEU A 157 15.77 -8.50 15.19
CA LEU A 157 14.37 -8.23 14.83
C LEU A 157 14.03 -6.76 15.06
N LYS A 158 14.49 -6.17 16.17
CA LYS A 158 14.26 -4.75 16.47
C LYS A 158 14.89 -3.85 15.40
N ASN A 159 16.16 -4.08 15.06
CA ASN A 159 16.87 -3.31 14.04
C ASN A 159 16.29 -3.52 12.63
N LEU A 160 15.86 -4.74 12.29
CA LEU A 160 15.19 -5.01 11.02
C LEU A 160 13.86 -4.26 10.91
N PHE A 161 13.08 -4.19 12.00
CA PHE A 161 11.73 -3.62 11.97
C PHE A 161 11.66 -2.11 12.13
N GLU A 162 12.73 -1.45 12.59
CA GLU A 162 12.81 0.02 12.57
C GLU A 162 12.86 0.60 11.15
N HIS A 163 13.28 -0.20 10.17
CA HIS A 163 13.43 0.24 8.77
C HIS A 163 12.34 -0.26 7.82
N VAL A 164 11.32 -0.98 8.30
CA VAL A 164 10.17 -1.42 7.46
C VAL A 164 8.85 -0.85 7.93
N ASN A 165 7.94 -0.68 6.99
CA ASN A 165 6.59 -0.21 7.29
C ASN A 165 5.79 -1.24 8.12
N LYS A 166 4.81 -0.73 8.86
CA LYS A 166 3.95 -1.52 9.75
C LYS A 166 3.30 -2.74 9.06
N PRO A 167 2.72 -2.65 7.85
CA PRO A 167 2.15 -3.81 7.17
C PRO A 167 3.16 -4.93 6.89
N THR A 168 4.41 -4.59 6.56
CA THR A 168 5.47 -5.58 6.32
C THR A 168 5.84 -6.31 7.60
N VAL A 169 5.97 -5.56 8.70
CA VAL A 169 6.22 -6.11 10.05
C VAL A 169 5.08 -7.06 10.44
N ASP A 170 3.83 -6.63 10.29
CA ASP A 170 2.64 -7.42 10.61
C ASP A 170 2.55 -8.68 9.76
N PHE A 171 2.84 -8.58 8.46
CA PHE A 171 2.91 -9.73 7.57
C PHE A 171 3.96 -10.73 8.01
N PHE A 172 5.16 -10.26 8.37
CA PHE A 172 6.25 -11.14 8.81
C PHE A 172 5.89 -11.90 10.09
N PHE A 173 5.35 -11.21 11.11
CA PHE A 173 4.86 -11.87 12.32
C PHE A 173 3.74 -12.86 12.02
N SER A 174 2.83 -12.52 11.10
CA SER A 174 1.80 -13.45 10.64
C SER A 174 2.38 -14.72 10.04
N GLN A 175 3.43 -14.60 9.22
CA GLN A 175 4.13 -15.74 8.62
C GLN A 175 4.79 -16.61 9.69
N LEU A 176 5.52 -16.01 10.64
CA LEU A 176 6.14 -16.75 11.75
C LEU A 176 5.11 -17.52 12.58
N ALA A 177 3.95 -16.91 12.83
CA ALA A 177 2.90 -17.53 13.65
C ALA A 177 2.11 -18.63 12.91
N ASN A 178 1.94 -18.53 11.59
CA ASN A 178 1.03 -19.39 10.82
C ASN A 178 1.72 -20.40 9.90
N GLN A 179 2.97 -20.19 9.48
CA GLN A 179 3.70 -21.15 8.65
C GLN A 179 3.92 -22.51 9.33
N PRO A 180 4.29 -22.58 10.62
CA PRO A 180 4.48 -23.87 11.31
C PRO A 180 3.16 -24.65 11.49
N LYS A 181 2.01 -23.99 11.31
CA LYS A 181 0.68 -24.57 11.54
C LYS A 181 0.15 -25.20 10.26
N THR A 182 -0.62 -26.28 10.44
CA THR A 182 -1.39 -26.88 9.35
C THR A 182 -2.40 -25.88 8.77
N PRO A 183 -2.74 -25.94 7.47
CA PRO A 183 -3.60 -24.93 6.83
C PRO A 183 -4.94 -24.68 7.54
N LYS A 184 -5.57 -25.72 8.12
CA LYS A 184 -6.84 -25.61 8.87
C LYS A 184 -6.67 -24.97 10.27
N SER A 185 -5.47 -25.01 10.83
CA SER A 185 -5.14 -24.47 12.17
C SER A 185 -4.65 -23.01 12.12
N ARG A 186 -4.39 -22.47 10.94
CA ARG A 186 -3.99 -21.07 10.77
C ARG A 186 -5.11 -20.14 11.24
N ARG A 187 -4.74 -19.06 11.91
CA ARG A 187 -5.67 -18.04 12.42
C ARG A 187 -5.16 -16.68 12.00
N PHE A 188 -6.09 -15.87 11.50
CA PHE A 188 -5.77 -14.57 10.93
C PHE A 188 -6.58 -13.46 11.59
N THR A 189 -5.91 -12.36 11.91
CA THR A 189 -6.51 -11.13 12.40
C THR A 189 -7.29 -10.41 11.29
N ILE A 190 -8.08 -9.39 11.65
CA ILE A 190 -8.81 -8.59 10.66
C ILE A 190 -7.83 -7.86 9.73
N GLN A 191 -6.76 -7.27 10.27
CA GLN A 191 -5.78 -6.54 9.48
C GLN A 191 -5.07 -7.43 8.46
N GLU A 192 -4.69 -8.64 8.86
CA GLU A 192 -4.11 -9.64 7.95
C GLU A 192 -5.08 -10.05 6.84
N LYS A 193 -6.36 -10.21 7.17
CA LYS A 193 -7.41 -10.50 6.17
C LYS A 193 -7.63 -9.33 5.22
N VAL A 194 -7.59 -8.09 5.71
CA VAL A 194 -7.69 -6.87 4.88
C VAL A 194 -6.50 -6.78 3.93
N PHE A 195 -5.29 -7.01 4.42
CA PHE A 195 -4.08 -7.09 3.59
C PHE A 195 -4.20 -8.18 2.50
N ALA A 196 -4.65 -9.38 2.90
CA ALA A 196 -4.90 -10.48 1.96
C ALA A 196 -5.99 -10.14 0.93
N ILE A 197 -7.06 -9.44 1.32
CA ILE A 197 -8.11 -8.97 0.41
C ILE A 197 -7.56 -7.95 -0.58
N ALA A 198 -6.74 -7.00 -0.12
CA ALA A 198 -6.12 -6.01 -1.00
C ALA A 198 -5.30 -6.71 -2.10
N LEU A 199 -4.49 -7.70 -1.73
CA LEU A 199 -3.73 -8.50 -2.68
C LEU A 199 -4.63 -9.33 -3.62
N LEU A 200 -5.66 -9.98 -3.08
CA LEU A 200 -6.63 -10.77 -3.84
C LEU A 200 -7.40 -9.92 -4.87
N LYS A 201 -7.80 -8.70 -4.49
CA LYS A 201 -8.53 -7.76 -5.35
C LYS A 201 -7.64 -7.12 -6.40
N SER A 202 -6.36 -6.90 -6.11
CA SER A 202 -5.38 -6.45 -7.08
C SER A 202 -5.09 -7.52 -8.15
N SER A 203 -4.87 -8.77 -7.74
CA SER A 203 -4.69 -9.88 -8.68
C SER A 203 -4.98 -11.23 -8.03
N GLY A 204 -6.07 -11.89 -8.45
CA GLY A 204 -6.41 -13.24 -7.99
C GLY A 204 -5.39 -14.31 -8.40
N LYS A 205 -4.73 -14.14 -9.55
CA LYS A 205 -3.66 -15.04 -10.02
C LYS A 205 -2.42 -14.93 -9.14
N THR A 206 -1.99 -13.70 -8.85
CA THR A 206 -0.84 -13.43 -7.98
C THR A 206 -1.13 -13.91 -6.56
N TYR A 207 -2.35 -13.66 -6.05
CA TYR A 207 -2.77 -14.18 -4.76
C TYR A 207 -2.70 -15.71 -4.70
N LYS A 208 -3.18 -16.41 -5.74
CA LYS A 208 -3.11 -17.87 -5.82
C LYS A 208 -1.66 -18.37 -5.79
N LEU A 209 -0.75 -17.73 -6.51
CA LEU A 209 0.67 -18.06 -6.46
C LEU A 209 1.26 -17.83 -5.06
N LEU A 210 1.06 -16.63 -4.52
CA LEU A 210 1.60 -16.25 -3.21
C LEU A 210 1.02 -17.10 -2.07
N SER A 211 -0.24 -17.53 -2.15
CA SER A 211 -0.85 -18.42 -1.16
C SER A 211 -0.25 -19.83 -1.09
N LYS A 212 0.53 -20.23 -2.10
CA LYS A 212 1.30 -21.49 -2.09
C LYS A 212 2.62 -21.33 -1.33
N ILE A 213 3.17 -20.12 -1.30
CA ILE A 213 4.47 -19.80 -0.73
C ILE A 213 4.28 -19.32 0.72
N PHE A 214 3.33 -18.41 0.90
CA PHE A 214 3.03 -17.75 2.16
C PHE A 214 1.75 -18.28 2.80
N ALA A 215 1.71 -18.25 4.13
CA ALA A 215 0.53 -18.52 4.93
C ALA A 215 -0.46 -17.37 4.76
N PHE A 216 -1.33 -17.47 3.75
CA PHE A 216 -2.44 -16.57 3.51
C PHE A 216 -3.80 -17.19 3.86
N PRO A 217 -4.82 -16.37 4.17
CA PRO A 217 -6.20 -16.84 4.29
C PRO A 217 -6.69 -17.52 3.01
N SER A 218 -7.65 -18.43 3.14
CA SER A 218 -8.32 -18.98 1.96
C SER A 218 -9.14 -17.89 1.25
N LYS A 219 -9.36 -18.04 -0.07
CA LYS A 219 -10.26 -17.15 -0.83
C LYS A 219 -11.65 -17.09 -0.19
N SER A 220 -12.16 -18.22 0.32
CA SER A 220 -13.45 -18.29 1.01
C SER A 220 -13.47 -17.45 2.28
N THR A 221 -12.38 -17.43 3.05
CA THR A 221 -12.21 -16.58 4.24
C THR A 221 -12.21 -15.10 3.89
N CYS A 222 -11.49 -14.70 2.84
CA CYS A 222 -11.49 -13.32 2.34
C CYS A 222 -12.88 -12.88 1.88
N LEU A 223 -13.57 -13.72 1.10
CA LEU A 223 -14.94 -13.44 0.64
C LEU A 223 -15.95 -13.43 1.80
N ALA A 224 -15.74 -14.24 2.84
CA ALA A 224 -16.58 -14.21 4.03
C ALA A 224 -16.51 -12.86 4.76
N LEU A 225 -15.31 -12.27 4.84
CA LEU A 225 -15.15 -10.94 5.43
C LEU A 225 -15.81 -9.86 4.56
N LEU A 226 -15.62 -9.91 3.22
CA LEU A 226 -16.26 -8.96 2.31
C LEU A 226 -17.79 -9.01 2.36
N ARG A 227 -18.38 -10.19 2.60
CA ARG A 227 -19.83 -10.35 2.74
C ARG A 227 -20.42 -9.64 3.94
N GLN A 228 -19.60 -9.26 4.93
CA GLN A 228 -20.09 -8.49 6.08
C GLN A 228 -20.45 -7.04 5.71
N ILE A 229 -20.06 -6.58 4.51
CA ILE A 229 -20.38 -5.24 4.02
C ILE A 229 -21.53 -5.37 3.00
N PRO A 230 -22.78 -5.08 3.39
CA PRO A 230 -23.91 -5.19 2.48
C PRO A 230 -23.82 -4.12 1.39
N MET A 231 -23.81 -4.56 0.14
CA MET A 231 -23.85 -3.69 -1.05
C MET A 231 -25.21 -3.84 -1.71
N ARG A 232 -26.12 -2.92 -1.43
CA ARG A 232 -27.49 -2.91 -1.98
C ARG A 232 -27.69 -1.74 -2.93
N ALA A 233 -28.63 -1.90 -3.86
CA ALA A 233 -29.05 -0.82 -4.73
C ALA A 233 -29.65 0.33 -3.90
N GLY A 234 -29.50 1.55 -4.39
CA GLY A 234 -29.76 2.79 -3.69
C GLY A 234 -28.51 3.38 -3.04
N LEU A 235 -28.74 4.26 -2.08
CA LEU A 235 -27.68 4.87 -1.26
C LEU A 235 -27.08 3.82 -0.33
N ASN A 236 -25.75 3.76 -0.27
CA ASN A 236 -25.06 2.87 0.65
C ASN A 236 -24.72 3.59 1.96
N GLU A 237 -25.54 3.39 2.99
CA GLU A 237 -25.36 4.01 4.30
C GLU A 237 -24.02 3.68 4.96
N GLN A 238 -23.49 2.45 4.77
CA GLN A 238 -22.20 2.07 5.34
C GLN A 238 -21.04 2.88 4.74
N ILE A 239 -21.12 3.19 3.44
CA ILE A 239 -20.15 4.07 2.78
C ILE A 239 -20.27 5.49 3.33
N PHE A 240 -21.48 6.02 3.51
CA PHE A 240 -21.66 7.35 4.09
C PHE A 240 -21.20 7.44 5.55
N LEU A 241 -21.40 6.40 6.36
CA LEU A 241 -20.86 6.33 7.72
C LEU A 241 -19.32 6.38 7.73
N SER A 242 -18.68 5.62 6.84
CA SER A 242 -17.23 5.66 6.68
C SER A 242 -16.73 7.03 6.20
N LEU A 243 -17.40 7.63 5.21
CA LEU A 243 -17.09 8.96 4.71
C LEU A 243 -17.26 10.03 5.79
N LYS A 244 -18.33 9.97 6.60
CA LYS A 244 -18.58 10.91 7.70
C LYS A 244 -17.40 10.95 8.68
N SER A 245 -16.87 9.78 9.04
CA SER A 245 -15.71 9.68 9.93
C SER A 245 -14.44 10.28 9.31
N ALA A 246 -14.25 10.11 7.98
CA ALA A 246 -13.15 10.75 7.27
C ALA A 246 -13.32 12.28 7.18
N VAL A 247 -14.54 12.76 6.91
CA VAL A 247 -14.88 14.18 6.74
C VAL A 247 -14.69 14.99 8.02
N GLN A 248 -14.92 14.40 9.19
CA GLN A 248 -14.65 15.02 10.49
C GLN A 248 -13.18 15.49 10.61
N ASN A 249 -12.25 14.73 10.04
CA ASN A 249 -10.82 15.02 10.05
C ASN A 249 -10.35 15.84 8.84
N MET A 250 -11.25 16.23 7.92
CA MET A 250 -10.91 17.05 6.76
C MET A 250 -10.96 18.55 7.08
N SER A 251 -9.99 19.28 6.56
CA SER A 251 -10.05 20.75 6.51
C SER A 251 -11.25 21.22 5.68
N ILE A 252 -11.71 22.45 5.93
CA ILE A 252 -12.87 23.04 5.25
C ILE A 252 -12.75 22.93 3.73
N SER A 253 -11.60 23.28 3.17
CA SER A 253 -11.32 23.15 1.73
C SER A 253 -11.38 21.68 1.28
N GLY A 254 -10.88 20.75 2.09
CA GLY A 254 -10.89 19.31 1.80
C GLY A 254 -12.29 18.70 1.71
N ARG A 255 -13.31 19.35 2.30
CA ARG A 255 -14.72 18.92 2.24
C ARG A 255 -15.43 19.31 0.95
N SER A 256 -14.82 20.16 0.12
CA SER A 256 -15.41 20.54 -1.18
C SER A 256 -15.30 19.39 -2.17
N CYS A 257 -16.43 19.04 -2.78
CA CYS A 257 -16.56 17.88 -3.65
C CYS A 257 -17.50 18.12 -4.84
N ILE A 258 -17.43 17.18 -5.79
CA ILE A 258 -18.25 17.09 -6.98
C ILE A 258 -19.04 15.78 -6.90
N VAL A 259 -20.30 15.80 -7.31
CA VAL A 259 -21.11 14.59 -7.52
C VAL A 259 -21.16 14.28 -9.01
N MET A 260 -20.57 13.16 -9.40
CA MET A 260 -20.58 12.67 -10.79
C MET A 260 -21.55 11.50 -10.91
N PHE A 261 -22.27 11.40 -12.02
CA PHE A 261 -23.13 10.26 -12.29
C PHE A 261 -23.15 9.91 -13.77
N ASP A 262 -23.27 8.61 -14.03
CA ASP A 262 -23.33 8.06 -15.38
C ASP A 262 -24.10 6.74 -15.39
N GLU A 263 -24.63 6.41 -16.57
CA GLU A 263 -25.37 5.18 -16.84
C GLU A 263 -24.49 4.19 -17.62
N MET A 264 -24.61 2.91 -17.32
CA MET A 264 -23.98 1.84 -18.08
C MET A 264 -24.98 0.73 -18.40
N SER A 265 -24.90 0.19 -19.62
CA SER A 265 -25.66 -0.98 -20.01
C SER A 265 -25.11 -2.23 -19.33
N LEU A 266 -26.00 -3.15 -19.01
CA LEU A 266 -25.72 -4.44 -18.40
C LEU A 266 -26.15 -5.57 -19.34
N ALA A 267 -25.47 -6.70 -19.23
CA ALA A 267 -25.99 -7.95 -19.76
C ALA A 267 -27.18 -8.38 -18.87
N PRO A 268 -28.41 -8.47 -19.39
CA PRO A 268 -29.56 -8.85 -18.59
C PRO A 268 -29.38 -10.27 -18.08
N ASN A 269 -29.51 -10.47 -16.77
CA ASN A 269 -29.37 -11.79 -16.15
C ASN A 269 -30.13 -11.81 -14.82
N LEU A 270 -30.69 -12.97 -14.45
CA LEU A 270 -31.31 -13.20 -13.16
C LEU A 270 -30.50 -14.24 -12.39
N GLN A 271 -30.19 -13.94 -11.14
CA GLN A 271 -29.48 -14.87 -10.26
C GLN A 271 -30.19 -14.94 -8.91
N TYR A 272 -30.45 -16.16 -8.43
CA TYR A 272 -30.96 -16.35 -7.09
C TYR A 272 -29.80 -16.34 -6.08
N ASN A 273 -29.81 -15.36 -5.20
CA ASN A 273 -28.85 -15.22 -4.12
C ASN A 273 -29.37 -15.95 -2.89
N ILE A 274 -28.96 -17.22 -2.75
CA ILE A 274 -29.37 -18.13 -1.68
C ILE A 274 -29.12 -17.53 -0.28
N LYS A 275 -28.06 -16.74 -0.11
CA LYS A 275 -27.65 -16.23 1.21
C LYS A 275 -28.53 -15.08 1.69
N GLU A 276 -28.98 -14.27 0.75
CA GLU A 276 -29.80 -13.09 1.01
C GLU A 276 -31.28 -13.36 0.71
N ASP A 277 -31.60 -14.60 0.34
CA ASP A 277 -32.91 -15.05 -0.12
C ASP A 277 -33.57 -14.06 -1.09
N CYS A 278 -32.83 -13.67 -2.13
CA CYS A 278 -33.31 -12.65 -3.06
C CYS A 278 -32.88 -12.91 -4.50
N ILE A 279 -33.73 -12.49 -5.44
CA ILE A 279 -33.41 -12.52 -6.87
C ILE A 279 -32.64 -11.23 -7.23
N ASP A 280 -31.38 -11.38 -7.64
CA ASP A 280 -30.54 -10.34 -8.22
C ASP A 280 -30.82 -10.19 -9.72
N GLY A 281 -30.61 -8.99 -10.27
CA GLY A 281 -30.82 -8.70 -11.69
C GLY A 281 -32.19 -8.10 -12.05
N LEU A 282 -33.01 -7.79 -11.05
CA LEU A 282 -34.28 -7.09 -11.22
C LEU A 282 -34.10 -5.57 -11.09
N GLU A 283 -35.00 -4.81 -11.71
CA GLU A 283 -35.12 -3.36 -11.54
C GLU A 283 -35.27 -3.02 -10.07
N ASN A 284 -34.33 -2.21 -9.56
CA ASN A 284 -34.21 -1.91 -8.14
C ASN A 284 -33.54 -0.54 -7.95
N THR A 285 -34.28 0.39 -7.37
CA THR A 285 -33.81 1.75 -7.10
C THR A 285 -33.30 1.94 -5.67
N GLY A 286 -33.38 0.88 -4.85
CA GLY A 286 -33.19 0.94 -3.40
C GLY A 286 -34.43 1.39 -2.63
N SER A 287 -35.35 2.13 -3.27
CA SER A 287 -36.65 2.50 -2.69
C SER A 287 -37.77 1.54 -3.09
N TYR A 288 -37.69 0.97 -4.28
CA TYR A 288 -38.62 -0.06 -4.73
C TYR A 288 -37.90 -1.07 -5.61
N LYS A 289 -38.52 -2.25 -5.75
CA LYS A 289 -38.08 -3.33 -6.62
C LYS A 289 -39.25 -3.75 -7.51
N ARG A 290 -39.02 -3.90 -8.82
CA ARG A 290 -40.03 -4.34 -9.78
C ARG A 290 -39.61 -5.66 -10.42
N ALA A 291 -40.59 -6.48 -10.82
CA ALA A 291 -40.36 -7.75 -11.51
C ALA A 291 -39.99 -7.55 -13.00
N ALA A 292 -39.07 -6.64 -13.28
CA ALA A 292 -38.53 -6.37 -14.60
C ALA A 292 -37.02 -6.65 -14.60
N ILE A 293 -36.53 -7.34 -15.63
CA ILE A 293 -35.09 -7.70 -15.72
C ILE A 293 -34.29 -6.44 -16.06
N ALA A 294 -33.40 -6.02 -15.17
CA ALA A 294 -32.58 -4.85 -15.37
C ALA A 294 -31.53 -5.08 -16.46
N ASP A 295 -31.35 -4.08 -17.31
CA ASP A 295 -30.39 -4.03 -18.40
C ASP A 295 -29.58 -2.73 -18.40
N TYR A 296 -29.81 -1.86 -17.41
CA TYR A 296 -29.02 -0.66 -17.14
C TYR A 296 -28.75 -0.50 -15.64
N VAL A 297 -27.63 0.14 -15.33
CA VAL A 297 -27.32 0.64 -13.97
C VAL A 297 -26.84 2.08 -14.04
N ASN A 298 -27.37 2.90 -13.15
CA ASN A 298 -26.94 4.27 -12.93
C ASN A 298 -26.12 4.33 -11.64
N VAL A 299 -24.96 4.99 -11.66
CA VAL A 299 -24.03 5.05 -10.53
C VAL A 299 -23.69 6.50 -10.19
N PHE A 300 -23.75 6.83 -8.90
CA PHE A 300 -23.27 8.10 -8.37
C PHE A 300 -21.93 7.93 -7.67
N MET A 301 -20.99 8.81 -7.98
CA MET A 301 -19.66 8.89 -7.38
C MET A 301 -19.40 10.29 -6.86
N VAL A 302 -18.92 10.37 -5.62
CA VAL A 302 -18.46 11.63 -5.03
C VAL A 302 -16.96 11.72 -5.22
N LYS A 303 -16.46 12.89 -5.62
CA LYS A 303 -15.04 13.15 -5.85
C LYS A 303 -14.61 14.42 -5.13
N GLY A 304 -13.52 14.36 -4.38
CA GLY A 304 -12.90 15.53 -3.77
C GLY A 304 -12.38 16.50 -4.83
N LEU A 305 -12.62 17.80 -4.64
CA LEU A 305 -12.14 18.84 -5.56
C LEU A 305 -10.67 19.15 -5.32
N PHE A 306 -10.32 19.49 -4.08
CA PHE A 306 -8.95 19.87 -3.69
C PHE A 306 -8.09 18.69 -3.24
N ARG A 307 -8.72 17.58 -2.82
CA ARG A 307 -8.04 16.35 -2.38
C ARG A 307 -8.36 15.22 -3.33
N LYS A 308 -7.35 14.41 -3.67
CA LYS A 308 -7.47 13.28 -4.59
C LYS A 308 -8.13 12.08 -3.93
N TRP A 309 -9.45 12.13 -3.76
CA TRP A 309 -10.26 10.99 -3.33
C TRP A 309 -11.53 10.88 -4.17
N LYS A 310 -12.05 9.67 -4.30
CA LYS A 310 -13.31 9.38 -5.00
C LYS A 310 -13.96 8.16 -4.40
N GLN A 311 -15.28 8.15 -4.32
CA GLN A 311 -16.04 7.08 -3.70
C GLN A 311 -17.39 6.91 -4.42
N PRO A 312 -17.69 5.74 -5.01
CA PRO A 312 -19.06 5.38 -5.40
C PRO A 312 -19.94 5.33 -4.15
N VAL A 313 -21.08 6.02 -4.17
CA VAL A 313 -21.97 6.16 -3.01
C VAL A 313 -23.36 5.59 -3.22
N SER A 314 -23.80 5.47 -4.48
CA SER A 314 -25.12 4.96 -4.82
C SER A 314 -25.09 4.28 -6.18
N PHE A 315 -25.90 3.24 -6.35
CA PHE A 315 -26.17 2.65 -7.66
C PHE A 315 -27.60 2.14 -7.74
N THR A 316 -28.23 2.21 -8.90
CA THR A 316 -29.63 1.77 -9.11
C THR A 316 -29.75 0.99 -10.40
N TYR A 317 -30.54 -0.07 -10.41
CA TYR A 317 -30.83 -0.89 -11.58
C TYR A 317 -32.15 -0.48 -12.23
N SER A 318 -32.17 -0.38 -13.55
CA SER A 318 -33.38 -0.04 -14.33
C SER A 318 -33.57 -0.97 -15.52
N LYS A 319 -34.84 -1.12 -15.94
CA LYS A 319 -35.21 -1.64 -17.26
C LYS A 319 -35.25 -0.47 -18.23
N GLY A 320 -34.30 -0.42 -19.14
CA GLY A 320 -34.04 0.70 -20.03
C GLY A 320 -33.32 1.87 -19.34
N PRO A 321 -33.04 2.94 -20.09
CA PRO A 321 -32.45 4.16 -19.56
C PRO A 321 -33.27 4.75 -18.41
N ILE A 322 -32.58 5.35 -17.45
CA ILE A 322 -33.23 5.92 -16.26
C ILE A 322 -34.19 7.05 -16.64
N LYS A 323 -35.38 7.04 -16.02
CA LYS A 323 -36.36 8.12 -16.19
C LYS A 323 -35.84 9.41 -15.56
N SER A 324 -35.96 10.53 -16.26
CA SER A 324 -35.48 11.85 -15.79
C SER A 324 -36.07 12.27 -14.44
N THR A 325 -37.34 11.94 -14.18
CA THR A 325 -38.02 12.22 -12.90
C THR A 325 -37.39 11.48 -11.73
N LEU A 326 -37.07 10.19 -11.92
CA LEU A 326 -36.38 9.38 -10.93
C LEU A 326 -34.95 9.87 -10.73
N LEU A 327 -34.23 10.13 -11.83
CA LEU A 327 -32.85 10.62 -11.78
C LEU A 327 -32.75 11.93 -10.99
N LYS A 328 -33.66 12.88 -11.25
CA LYS A 328 -33.77 14.13 -10.50
C LYS A 328 -33.89 13.88 -9.00
N HIS A 329 -34.78 12.98 -8.59
CA HIS A 329 -34.96 12.61 -7.18
C HIS A 329 -33.67 12.03 -6.59
N LEU A 330 -32.99 11.14 -7.32
CA LEU A 330 -31.72 10.55 -6.88
C LEU A 330 -30.60 11.59 -6.74
N ILE A 331 -30.49 12.55 -7.67
CA ILE A 331 -29.52 13.66 -7.59
C ILE A 331 -29.71 14.43 -6.29
N VAL A 332 -30.94 14.89 -6.01
CA VAL A 332 -31.25 15.64 -4.79
C VAL A 332 -30.96 14.79 -3.54
N LYS A 333 -31.33 13.51 -3.55
CA LYS A 333 -31.12 12.59 -2.42
C LYS A 333 -29.63 12.37 -2.11
N VAL A 334 -28.81 12.14 -3.13
CA VAL A 334 -27.36 11.93 -2.99
C VAL A 334 -26.69 13.20 -2.48
N ILE A 335 -27.03 14.35 -3.05
CA ILE A 335 -26.48 15.65 -2.64
C ILE A 335 -26.86 15.96 -1.19
N GLY A 336 -28.14 15.78 -0.83
CA GLY A 336 -28.59 15.98 0.54
C GLY A 336 -27.84 15.09 1.54
N LYS A 337 -27.59 13.82 1.19
CA LYS A 337 -26.83 12.91 2.05
C LYS A 337 -25.34 13.29 2.16
N CYS A 338 -24.75 13.84 1.10
CA CYS A 338 -23.40 14.41 1.16
C CYS A 338 -23.35 15.62 2.10
N GLN A 339 -24.32 16.53 2.01
CA GLN A 339 -24.40 17.71 2.89
C GLN A 339 -24.60 17.32 4.36
N GLU A 340 -25.43 16.32 4.63
CA GLU A 340 -25.68 15.79 5.99
C GLU A 340 -24.39 15.31 6.69
N ILE A 341 -23.46 14.71 5.94
CA ILE A 341 -22.18 14.24 6.50
C ILE A 341 -21.11 15.34 6.55
N GLY A 342 -21.43 16.58 6.16
CA GLY A 342 -20.54 17.74 6.21
C GLY A 342 -19.71 17.97 4.96
N LEU A 343 -20.02 17.31 3.84
CA LEU A 343 -19.40 17.63 2.54
C LEU A 343 -20.07 18.86 1.90
N LYS A 344 -19.28 19.68 1.22
CA LYS A 344 -19.78 20.81 0.43
C LYS A 344 -19.81 20.42 -1.05
N VAL A 345 -21.00 20.23 -1.60
CA VAL A 345 -21.18 19.86 -3.01
C VAL A 345 -21.23 21.14 -3.84
N LEU A 346 -20.25 21.36 -4.73
CA LEU A 346 -20.18 22.58 -5.54
C LEU A 346 -20.79 22.42 -6.93
N CYS A 347 -20.64 21.23 -7.51
CA CYS A 347 -21.16 20.95 -8.84
C CYS A 347 -21.56 19.49 -9.02
N THR A 348 -22.43 19.27 -10.00
CA THR A 348 -22.71 17.95 -10.56
C THR A 348 -22.04 17.79 -11.92
N VAL A 349 -21.67 16.57 -12.28
CA VAL A 349 -21.12 16.26 -13.62
C VAL A 349 -21.83 15.05 -14.20
N CYS A 350 -22.35 15.16 -15.42
CA CYS A 350 -22.98 14.08 -16.16
C CYS A 350 -22.73 14.19 -17.67
N ASP A 351 -23.09 13.17 -18.43
CA ASP A 351 -23.06 13.24 -19.90
C ASP A 351 -24.26 14.04 -20.47
N GLN A 352 -24.36 14.13 -21.79
CA GLN A 352 -25.45 14.83 -22.48
C GLN A 352 -26.65 13.92 -22.84
N GLY A 353 -26.86 12.81 -22.14
CA GLY A 353 -28.04 11.96 -22.34
C GLY A 353 -29.34 12.74 -22.15
N SER A 354 -30.39 12.40 -22.92
CA SER A 354 -31.68 13.10 -22.88
C SER A 354 -32.31 13.11 -21.48
N ALA A 355 -32.22 12.00 -20.75
CA ALA A 355 -32.69 11.89 -19.38
C ALA A 355 -31.91 12.82 -18.42
N ASN A 356 -30.59 12.91 -18.58
CA ASN A 356 -29.71 13.78 -17.80
C ASN A 356 -30.04 15.25 -18.04
N GLN A 357 -30.13 15.67 -19.31
CA GLN A 357 -30.53 17.03 -19.69
C GLN A 357 -31.90 17.40 -19.11
N ALA A 358 -32.90 16.51 -19.25
CA ALA A 358 -34.24 16.76 -18.73
C ALA A 358 -34.27 16.87 -17.20
N ALA A 359 -33.49 16.04 -16.49
CA ALA A 359 -33.39 16.10 -15.03
C ALA A 359 -32.74 17.41 -14.56
N ILE A 360 -31.63 17.82 -15.17
CA ILE A 360 -30.93 19.07 -14.87
C ILE A 360 -31.80 20.29 -15.17
N ASN A 361 -32.42 20.34 -16.35
CA ASN A 361 -33.30 21.46 -16.73
C ASN A 361 -34.49 21.58 -15.77
N SER A 362 -35.03 20.45 -15.30
CA SER A 362 -36.11 20.45 -14.30
C SER A 362 -35.67 20.92 -12.91
N LEU A 363 -34.39 20.78 -12.56
CA LEU A 363 -33.83 21.33 -11.32
C LEU A 363 -33.59 22.84 -11.46
N LEU A 364 -32.99 23.27 -12.57
CA LEU A 364 -32.76 24.69 -12.90
C LEU A 364 -34.07 25.49 -12.93
N SER A 365 -35.11 24.94 -13.57
CA SER A 365 -36.42 25.59 -13.65
C SER A 365 -37.06 25.76 -12.26
N GLN A 366 -36.87 24.81 -11.34
CA GLN A 366 -37.36 24.93 -9.96
C GLN A 366 -36.63 26.01 -9.18
N SER A 367 -35.34 26.19 -9.42
CA SER A 367 -34.53 27.24 -8.79
C SER A 367 -34.63 28.60 -9.49
N ARG A 368 -35.44 28.71 -10.56
CA ARG A 368 -35.60 29.94 -11.36
C ARG A 368 -34.26 30.54 -11.82
N SER A 369 -33.31 29.68 -12.16
CA SER A 369 -31.95 30.05 -12.58
C SER A 369 -31.55 29.25 -13.82
N CYS A 370 -30.71 29.84 -14.66
CA CYS A 370 -30.18 29.20 -15.87
C CYS A 370 -28.83 28.49 -15.64
N SER A 371 -28.15 28.77 -14.52
CA SER A 371 -26.76 28.35 -14.31
C SER A 371 -26.54 27.51 -13.05
N GLU A 372 -27.46 27.56 -12.08
CA GLU A 372 -27.31 26.87 -10.80
C GLU A 372 -28.67 26.43 -10.24
N PHE A 373 -28.71 25.29 -9.57
CA PHE A 373 -29.88 24.84 -8.82
C PHE A 373 -29.54 24.73 -7.33
N GLN A 374 -30.56 24.73 -6.47
CA GLN A 374 -30.37 24.76 -5.03
C GLN A 374 -30.82 23.46 -4.36
N VAL A 375 -30.01 22.93 -3.44
CA VAL A 375 -30.36 21.79 -2.57
C VAL A 375 -29.99 22.14 -1.14
N ASN A 376 -30.95 22.08 -0.21
CA ASN A 376 -30.79 22.43 1.21
C ASN A 376 -30.14 23.81 1.44
N GLY A 377 -30.51 24.81 0.65
CA GLY A 377 -29.97 26.16 0.79
C GLY A 377 -28.65 26.41 0.04
N GLU A 378 -27.94 25.37 -0.40
CA GLU A 378 -26.67 25.54 -1.13
C GLU A 378 -26.86 25.51 -2.66
N LYS A 379 -26.14 26.39 -3.35
CA LYS A 379 -26.14 26.51 -4.81
C LYS A 379 -25.18 25.49 -5.44
N ILE A 380 -25.62 24.85 -6.51
CA ILE A 380 -24.92 23.76 -7.18
C ILE A 380 -24.93 24.01 -8.69
N ILE A 381 -23.74 23.97 -9.28
CA ILE A 381 -23.54 24.22 -10.70
C ILE A 381 -23.62 22.88 -11.45
N PRO A 382 -24.57 22.68 -12.39
CA PRO A 382 -24.54 21.51 -13.26
C PRO A 382 -23.51 21.68 -14.37
N LEU A 383 -22.64 20.69 -14.53
CA LEU A 383 -21.63 20.64 -15.58
C LEU A 383 -21.84 19.38 -16.45
N TYR A 384 -21.50 19.49 -17.72
CA TYR A 384 -21.44 18.35 -18.63
C TYR A 384 -20.01 17.83 -18.77
N ASP A 385 -19.88 16.53 -19.06
CA ASP A 385 -18.58 15.91 -19.30
C ASP A 385 -17.91 16.49 -20.54
N ILE A 386 -16.79 17.17 -20.32
CA ILE A 386 -16.05 17.92 -21.36
C ILE A 386 -15.64 17.01 -22.54
N PRO A 387 -15.03 15.81 -22.32
CA PRO A 387 -14.81 14.84 -23.38
C PRO A 387 -16.04 14.51 -24.24
N HIS A 388 -17.24 14.43 -23.66
CA HIS A 388 -18.47 14.21 -24.42
C HIS A 388 -18.84 15.43 -25.27
N LEU A 389 -18.68 16.65 -24.73
CA LEU A 389 -18.88 17.89 -25.48
C LEU A 389 -17.97 17.96 -26.72
N PHE A 390 -16.67 17.67 -26.56
CA PHE A 390 -15.72 17.65 -27.67
C PHE A 390 -16.12 16.64 -28.76
N LYS A 391 -16.52 15.43 -28.35
CA LYS A 391 -17.05 14.42 -29.28
C LYS A 391 -18.30 14.92 -30.01
N GLY A 392 -19.17 15.66 -29.31
CA GLY A 392 -20.35 16.31 -29.88
C GLY A 392 -19.99 17.32 -30.97
N ILE A 393 -19.04 18.22 -30.70
CA ILE A 393 -18.53 19.20 -31.67
C ILE A 393 -18.01 18.50 -32.93
N ARG A 394 -17.15 17.49 -32.77
CA ARG A 394 -16.64 16.69 -33.90
C ARG A 394 -17.76 16.01 -34.67
N ASN A 395 -18.70 15.36 -33.98
CA ASN A 395 -19.78 14.62 -34.62
C ASN A 395 -20.73 15.54 -35.41
N ASN A 396 -20.94 16.78 -34.92
CA ASN A 396 -21.70 17.78 -35.63
C ASN A 396 -20.94 18.27 -36.86
N LEU A 397 -19.65 18.59 -36.72
CA LEU A 397 -18.81 19.05 -37.83
C LEU A 397 -18.67 17.99 -38.94
N LEU A 398 -18.59 16.71 -38.56
CA LEU A 398 -18.59 15.57 -39.50
C LEU A 398 -19.85 15.47 -40.37
N LYS A 399 -20.98 16.07 -39.93
CA LYS A 399 -22.28 15.95 -40.59
C LYS A 399 -22.79 17.28 -41.15
N LYS A 400 -22.28 18.40 -40.64
CA LYS A 400 -22.81 19.75 -40.86
C LYS A 400 -21.66 20.74 -40.88
N ASN A 401 -21.83 21.81 -41.63
CA ASN A 401 -20.92 22.94 -41.61
C ASN A 401 -21.19 23.81 -40.37
N LEU A 402 -20.12 24.34 -39.78
CA LEU A 402 -20.22 25.27 -38.67
C LEU A 402 -20.11 26.71 -39.19
N TYR A 403 -21.17 27.48 -38.99
CA TYR A 403 -21.23 28.89 -39.36
C TYR A 403 -20.86 29.74 -38.15
N ILE A 404 -19.79 30.54 -38.26
CA ILE A 404 -19.27 31.38 -37.19
C ILE A 404 -19.27 32.84 -37.65
N LYS A 405 -20.06 33.68 -36.98
CA LYS A 405 -20.04 35.12 -37.20
C LYS A 405 -18.98 35.76 -36.31
N LEU A 406 -17.85 36.16 -36.89
CA LEU A 406 -16.77 36.90 -36.22
C LEU A 406 -16.56 38.23 -36.95
N ASP A 407 -16.47 39.33 -36.21
CA ASP A 407 -16.26 40.69 -36.77
C ASP A 407 -17.22 41.05 -37.91
N ASN A 408 -18.51 40.70 -37.75
CA ASN A 408 -19.56 40.85 -38.77
C ASN A 408 -19.34 40.09 -40.08
N LYS A 409 -18.32 39.23 -40.17
CA LYS A 409 -18.07 38.32 -41.30
C LYS A 409 -18.58 36.92 -40.97
N LEU A 410 -19.27 36.31 -41.92
CA LEU A 410 -19.70 34.92 -41.84
C LEU A 410 -18.54 34.02 -42.28
N ASN A 411 -18.06 33.19 -41.37
CA ASN A 411 -17.02 32.20 -41.63
C ASN A 411 -17.63 30.80 -41.58
N ILE A 412 -17.13 29.89 -42.42
CA ILE A 412 -17.67 28.54 -42.53
C ILE A 412 -16.54 27.55 -42.27
N ALA A 413 -16.67 26.78 -41.21
CA ALA A 413 -15.77 25.66 -40.93
C ALA A 413 -16.40 24.35 -41.43
N LYS A 414 -15.61 23.60 -42.20
CA LYS A 414 -16.04 22.38 -42.89
C LYS A 414 -15.15 21.21 -42.52
N TRP A 415 -15.69 20.00 -42.47
CA TRP A 415 -14.86 18.82 -42.21
C TRP A 415 -13.93 18.50 -43.38
N GLU A 416 -14.35 18.88 -44.58
CA GLU A 416 -13.62 18.79 -45.84
C GLU A 416 -12.26 19.47 -45.74
N HIS A 417 -12.15 20.63 -45.08
CA HIS A 417 -10.87 21.32 -44.89
C HIS A 417 -9.85 20.44 -44.15
N ILE A 418 -10.29 19.63 -43.19
CA ILE A 418 -9.44 18.70 -42.43
C ILE A 418 -9.08 17.49 -43.31
N ILE A 419 -9.98 17.05 -44.18
CA ILE A 419 -9.73 16.00 -45.18
C ILE A 419 -8.64 16.45 -46.17
N ASP A 420 -8.76 17.66 -46.69
CA ASP A 420 -7.82 18.21 -47.67
C ASP A 420 -6.43 18.37 -47.06
N LEU A 421 -6.34 18.94 -45.85
CA LEU A 421 -5.07 19.03 -45.13
C LEU A 421 -4.44 17.65 -44.90
N TYR A 422 -5.25 16.64 -44.56
CA TYR A 422 -4.75 15.29 -44.38
C TYR A 422 -4.15 14.71 -45.66
N TYR A 423 -4.78 14.90 -46.82
CA TYR A 423 -4.22 14.38 -48.08
C TYR A 423 -2.96 15.13 -48.51
N ILE A 424 -2.92 16.45 -48.33
CA ILE A 424 -1.71 17.25 -48.56
C ILE A 424 -0.56 16.76 -47.68
N ASP A 425 -0.82 16.58 -46.39
CA ASP A 425 0.19 16.12 -45.43
C ASP A 425 0.60 14.66 -45.62
N ARG A 426 -0.32 13.79 -46.04
CA ARG A 426 -0.05 12.35 -46.26
C ARG A 426 0.99 12.13 -47.36
N ASP A 427 0.88 12.90 -48.44
CA ASP A 427 1.71 12.73 -49.64
C ASP A 427 3.00 13.56 -49.57
N ALA A 428 3.17 14.36 -48.50
CA ALA A 428 4.38 15.11 -48.25
C ALA A 428 5.56 14.20 -47.84
N PRO A 429 6.79 14.47 -48.32
CA PRO A 429 7.97 13.66 -47.98
C PRO A 429 8.28 13.69 -46.47
N MET A 430 7.97 14.81 -45.81
CA MET A 430 8.01 14.95 -44.37
C MET A 430 6.66 15.47 -43.88
N ARG A 431 5.97 14.63 -43.10
CA ARG A 431 4.64 14.96 -42.58
C ARG A 431 4.72 16.02 -41.47
N ILE A 432 3.98 17.09 -41.64
CA ILE A 432 3.77 18.18 -40.68
C ILE A 432 2.69 17.82 -39.64
N CYS A 433 1.73 16.97 -40.00
CA CYS A 433 0.67 16.47 -39.13
C CYS A 433 0.72 14.93 -38.96
N PRO A 434 1.85 14.34 -38.50
CA PRO A 434 2.04 12.88 -38.49
C PRO A 434 1.04 12.13 -37.58
N ARG A 435 0.46 12.83 -36.59
CA ARG A 435 -0.57 12.29 -35.70
C ARG A 435 -1.94 12.20 -36.36
N LEU A 436 -2.20 12.99 -37.40
CA LEU A 436 -3.43 12.94 -38.17
C LEU A 436 -3.36 11.72 -39.09
N THR A 437 -4.29 10.79 -38.93
CA THR A 437 -4.33 9.55 -39.73
C THR A 437 -5.72 9.37 -40.30
N GLU A 438 -5.91 8.38 -41.16
CA GLU A 438 -7.23 8.02 -41.68
C GLU A 438 -8.28 7.82 -40.58
N GLN A 439 -7.89 7.26 -39.43
CA GLN A 439 -8.77 7.06 -38.26
C GLN A 439 -9.25 8.36 -37.62
N HIS A 440 -8.63 9.49 -37.94
CA HIS A 440 -9.00 10.81 -37.45
C HIS A 440 -9.98 11.52 -38.38
N VAL A 441 -9.89 11.23 -39.69
CA VAL A 441 -10.42 12.10 -40.73
C VAL A 441 -11.50 11.40 -41.57
N ILE A 442 -11.29 10.14 -41.93
CA ILE A 442 -12.20 9.40 -42.82
C ILE A 442 -13.41 8.90 -42.01
N PRO A 443 -14.64 9.38 -42.26
CA PRO A 443 -15.80 9.09 -41.42
C PRO A 443 -16.05 7.60 -41.14
N GLY A 444 -15.82 6.72 -42.12
CA GLY A 444 -15.97 5.26 -42.00
C GLY A 444 -14.89 4.59 -41.13
N LYS A 445 -13.74 5.24 -40.93
CA LYS A 445 -12.60 4.72 -40.13
C LYS A 445 -12.52 5.39 -38.74
N ILE A 446 -13.31 6.43 -38.48
CA ILE A 446 -13.30 7.14 -37.21
C ILE A 446 -13.95 6.31 -36.11
N ASN A 447 -13.17 5.98 -35.08
CA ASN A 447 -13.72 5.49 -33.82
C ASN A 447 -14.32 6.67 -33.03
N LYS A 448 -15.64 6.89 -33.17
CA LYS A 448 -16.36 8.01 -32.56
C LYS A 448 -16.27 8.05 -31.03
N MET A 449 -16.02 6.92 -30.37
CA MET A 449 -15.93 6.87 -28.91
C MET A 449 -14.56 7.31 -28.37
N LYS A 450 -13.51 7.26 -29.20
CA LYS A 450 -12.13 7.52 -28.77
C LYS A 450 -11.85 9.02 -28.71
N VAL A 451 -11.86 9.57 -27.48
CA VAL A 451 -11.63 11.00 -27.22
C VAL A 451 -10.28 11.48 -27.75
N LYS A 452 -9.22 10.68 -27.62
CA LYS A 452 -7.87 11.01 -28.14
C LYS A 452 -7.89 11.38 -29.63
N ILE A 453 -8.64 10.62 -30.44
CA ILE A 453 -8.77 10.89 -31.88
C ILE A 453 -9.47 12.24 -32.12
N CYS A 454 -10.52 12.50 -31.34
CA CYS A 454 -11.25 13.77 -31.40
C CYS A 454 -10.37 14.97 -31.05
N THR A 455 -9.62 14.90 -29.95
CA THR A 455 -8.80 16.02 -29.47
C THR A 455 -7.57 16.26 -30.34
N GLN A 456 -7.04 15.23 -31.00
CA GLN A 456 -5.93 15.39 -31.94
C GLN A 456 -6.33 16.11 -33.23
N VAL A 457 -7.56 15.90 -33.72
CA VAL A 457 -8.12 16.68 -34.84
C VAL A 457 -8.23 18.16 -34.46
N PHE A 458 -8.71 18.43 -33.25
CA PHE A 458 -8.88 19.79 -32.73
C PHE A 458 -7.64 20.28 -31.98
N SER A 459 -6.46 20.08 -32.56
CA SER A 459 -5.19 20.50 -31.99
C SER A 459 -4.68 21.78 -32.61
N TYR A 460 -3.87 22.52 -31.84
CA TYR A 460 -3.19 23.72 -32.32
C TYR A 460 -2.38 23.48 -33.61
N THR A 461 -1.73 22.31 -33.72
CA THR A 461 -0.97 21.94 -34.93
C THR A 461 -1.86 21.84 -36.16
N VAL A 462 -3.01 21.19 -36.07
CA VAL A 462 -3.94 21.09 -37.22
C VAL A 462 -4.46 22.47 -37.58
N ALA A 463 -4.83 23.27 -36.58
CA ALA A 463 -5.28 24.64 -36.75
C ALA A 463 -4.27 25.52 -37.50
N SER A 464 -3.01 25.55 -37.04
CA SER A 464 -2.00 26.42 -37.64
C SER A 464 -1.75 26.07 -39.10
N HIS A 465 -1.74 24.78 -39.44
CA HIS A 465 -1.53 24.36 -40.82
C HIS A 465 -2.76 24.61 -41.70
N LEU A 466 -3.99 24.52 -41.18
CA LEU A 466 -5.17 24.98 -41.94
C LEU A 466 -5.03 26.46 -42.33
N VAL A 467 -4.62 27.32 -41.38
CA VAL A 467 -4.36 28.74 -41.63
C VAL A 467 -3.24 28.94 -42.66
N THR A 468 -2.10 28.28 -42.48
CA THR A 468 -0.93 28.44 -43.35
C THR A 468 -1.22 28.00 -44.79
N PHE A 469 -1.79 26.81 -44.99
CA PHE A 469 -2.07 26.30 -46.33
C PHE A 469 -3.21 27.05 -47.01
N SER A 470 -4.15 27.63 -46.25
CA SER A 470 -5.16 28.55 -46.79
C SER A 470 -4.49 29.82 -47.34
N LYS A 471 -3.57 30.44 -46.59
CA LYS A 471 -2.82 31.63 -47.05
C LYS A 471 -1.91 31.38 -48.24
N TRP A 472 -1.41 30.16 -48.40
CA TRP A 472 -0.61 29.76 -49.56
C TRP A 472 -1.46 29.38 -50.78
N ASN A 473 -2.79 29.53 -50.70
CA ASN A 473 -3.75 29.13 -51.73
C ASN A 473 -3.75 27.62 -52.04
N ASN A 474 -3.24 26.79 -51.11
CA ASN A 474 -3.30 25.33 -51.19
C ASN A 474 -4.60 24.77 -50.59
N LEU A 475 -5.30 25.55 -49.76
CA LEU A 475 -6.62 25.25 -49.23
C LEU A 475 -7.57 26.42 -49.52
N PRO A 476 -8.89 26.18 -49.56
CA PRO A 476 -9.88 27.25 -49.67
C PRO A 476 -9.69 28.37 -48.63
N ASN A 477 -10.02 29.61 -48.98
CA ASN A 477 -9.91 30.77 -48.07
C ASN A 477 -10.78 30.62 -46.80
N ASP A 478 -11.87 29.86 -46.86
CA ASP A 478 -12.71 29.58 -45.69
C ASP A 478 -12.06 28.60 -44.70
N ALA A 479 -10.97 27.90 -45.09
CA ALA A 479 -10.17 27.06 -44.20
C ALA A 479 -9.32 27.89 -43.21
N GLU A 480 -9.00 29.15 -43.51
CA GLU A 480 -8.20 30.02 -42.63
C GLU A 480 -8.84 30.19 -41.25
N ARG A 481 -10.17 30.12 -41.17
CA ARG A 481 -10.93 30.40 -39.94
C ARG A 481 -11.63 29.16 -39.39
N CYS A 482 -11.14 27.98 -39.78
CA CYS A 482 -11.60 26.72 -39.24
C CYS A 482 -11.20 26.60 -37.76
N LEU A 483 -12.15 26.93 -36.88
CA LEU A 483 -12.31 26.40 -35.50
C LEU A 483 -11.31 26.78 -34.41
N PHE A 484 -10.28 27.58 -34.67
CA PHE A 484 -9.25 27.85 -33.66
C PHE A 484 -8.82 29.32 -33.70
N GLY A 485 -9.51 30.13 -32.91
CA GLY A 485 -9.05 31.45 -32.45
C GLY A 485 -8.58 31.33 -31.02
#